data_AF-A0A2D9GPU5-F1
#
_entry.id   AF-A0A2D9GPU5-F1
#
_cell.length_a   1.000
_cell.length_b   1.000
_cell.length_c   1.000
_cell.angle_alpha   90.00
_cell.angle_beta   90.00
_cell.angle_gamma   90.00
#
_symmetry.space_group_name_H-M   'P 1'
#
loop_
_entity.id
_entity.type
_entity.pdbx_description
1 polymer ?
#
loop_
_entity_poly.entity_id
_entity_poly.type
_entity_poly.pdbx_seq_one_letter_code
_entity_poly.pdbx_strand_id
1 'polypeptide(L)'
;MRFKKFYLIATTTLLIVMTPILIMTIITLGNNLKDRISDEETKVSSEVQSAMPNSDFFRIAPTFTPVPTYTPVPTYTPVPTFTPVPLPNQVPTPQPTPTPIPMYISPTPLIALCTYASPSIPKMTENELQLLKSNIGNAMFLPSKIFGDETTKLVTFGINEINIGTNSPNSIQLYDDGTHGDSVAGDNIFTRACLDRNDLELDYDLINGQSGRFTLNNAMLNVVHPSLRNNIPYEQFTQNLFSTQNVMFYALSEKHLKAQHGSQNDFLNPRSCLVCIEILKTFGDIIDHLILVPDNPINTTNSEYYRISDNVKGIMTYGDAICDPVRWQDQGKNESINEYYIQTKFGCPAKFVDGKNYNKLKGNIWFSSTSFDDLNETFAQWIGIGPKNIKFPGNDIAWNSFSDYKIDSFSSVMGPLTTNLVNPKIGKDSTLKIKISDTQTSEAKLRYNPTTKTFTMVPIDEVTKEYDDILLYMMGLKSYDDSQKRYFYLDPKEINLKDCESSEENELICNNSLITKDEYGRMIEFGVKEMVEQFGERDPIYNPSAINLNSPVIVLTKNLPTEADIAYYHTLFKWWGQSSQSIPQLGLSYIEATKGLGEITTGIPR
;
A
#
# COMPACT_ATOMS: atom_id res chain seq x y z
N MET A 1 18.00 -54.30 -31.07
CA MET A 1 18.79 -53.78 -29.93
C MET A 1 20.21 -53.27 -30.28
N ARG A 2 20.72 -53.41 -31.51
CA ARG A 2 22.07 -52.94 -31.90
C ARG A 2 22.18 -51.48 -32.40
N PHE A 3 21.08 -50.86 -32.84
CA PHE A 3 21.10 -49.49 -33.38
C PHE A 3 21.15 -48.37 -32.31
N LYS A 4 20.51 -48.55 -31.15
CA LYS A 4 20.54 -47.54 -30.07
C LYS A 4 21.91 -47.38 -29.41
N LYS A 5 22.73 -48.45 -29.37
CA LYS A 5 24.10 -48.38 -28.81
C LYS A 5 25.07 -47.60 -29.71
N PHE A 6 24.92 -47.70 -31.03
CA PHE A 6 25.76 -46.94 -31.96
C PHE A 6 25.43 -45.44 -31.96
N TYR A 7 24.15 -45.08 -31.86
CA TYR A 7 23.75 -43.66 -31.80
C TYR A 7 24.27 -42.98 -30.53
N LEU A 8 24.17 -43.65 -29.38
CA LEU A 8 24.64 -43.12 -28.10
C LEU A 8 26.17 -42.95 -28.07
N ILE A 9 26.92 -43.90 -28.63
CA ILE A 9 28.39 -43.78 -28.73
C ILE A 9 28.77 -42.65 -29.70
N ALA A 10 28.08 -42.50 -30.83
CA ALA A 10 28.37 -41.44 -31.79
C ALA A 10 28.08 -40.04 -31.22
N THR A 11 26.96 -39.84 -30.52
CA THR A 11 26.63 -38.54 -29.91
C THR A 11 27.55 -38.18 -28.75
N THR A 12 27.96 -39.16 -27.93
CA THR A 12 28.87 -38.90 -26.80
C THR A 12 30.27 -38.55 -27.31
N THR A 13 30.74 -39.23 -28.35
CA THR A 13 32.05 -38.93 -28.97
C THR A 13 32.05 -37.54 -29.64
N LEU A 14 30.97 -37.15 -30.30
CA LEU A 14 30.83 -35.82 -30.92
C LEU A 14 30.82 -34.70 -29.86
N LEU A 15 30.17 -34.93 -28.71
CA LEU A 15 30.12 -33.96 -27.61
C LEU A 15 31.49 -33.73 -26.97
N ILE A 16 32.29 -34.80 -26.82
CA ILE A 16 33.64 -34.75 -26.23
C ILE A 16 34.62 -34.00 -27.14
N VAL A 17 34.44 -34.07 -28.46
CA VAL A 17 35.33 -33.39 -29.43
C VAL A 17 34.95 -31.92 -29.62
N MET A 18 33.65 -31.60 -29.63
CA MET A 18 33.18 -30.23 -29.92
C MET A 18 33.29 -29.26 -28.75
N THR A 19 33.19 -29.74 -27.50
CA THR A 19 33.29 -28.90 -26.30
C THR A 19 34.64 -28.18 -26.12
N PRO A 20 35.81 -28.84 -26.24
CA PRO A 20 37.09 -28.14 -26.10
C PRO A 20 37.38 -27.16 -27.23
N ILE A 21 36.88 -27.43 -28.46
CA ILE A 21 37.00 -26.51 -29.59
C ILE A 21 36.21 -25.23 -29.32
N LEU A 22 34.96 -25.36 -28.84
CA LEU A 22 34.11 -24.22 -28.51
C LEU A 22 34.73 -23.33 -27.43
N ILE A 23 35.28 -23.95 -26.38
CA ILE A 23 35.96 -23.25 -25.28
C ILE A 23 37.20 -22.50 -25.79
N MET A 24 38.03 -23.13 -26.63
CA MET A 24 39.18 -22.47 -27.25
C MET A 24 38.77 -21.27 -28.12
N THR A 25 37.69 -21.36 -28.91
CA THR A 25 37.18 -20.21 -29.68
C THR A 25 36.69 -19.06 -28.79
N ILE A 26 36.02 -19.36 -27.67
CA ILE A 26 35.55 -18.33 -26.73
C ILE A 26 36.72 -17.62 -26.04
N ILE A 27 37.75 -18.37 -25.63
CA ILE A 27 38.97 -17.79 -25.03
C ILE A 27 39.72 -16.93 -26.05
N THR A 28 39.83 -17.39 -27.31
CA THR A 28 40.50 -16.63 -28.37
C THR A 28 39.73 -15.36 -28.73
N LEU A 29 38.39 -15.40 -28.71
CA LEU A 29 37.55 -14.21 -28.93
C LEU A 29 37.65 -13.22 -27.76
N GLY A 30 37.68 -13.71 -26.52
CA GLY A 30 37.86 -12.89 -25.32
C GLY A 30 39.21 -12.17 -25.27
N ASN A 31 40.30 -12.84 -25.68
CA ASN A 31 41.62 -12.23 -25.74
C ASN A 31 41.70 -11.15 -26.83
N ASN A 32 41.12 -11.37 -28.02
CA ASN A 32 41.07 -10.35 -29.08
C ASN A 32 40.24 -9.12 -28.70
N LEU A 33 39.18 -9.30 -27.89
CA LEU A 33 38.39 -8.18 -27.36
C LEU A 33 39.17 -7.39 -26.30
N LYS A 34 39.94 -8.07 -25.45
CA LYS A 34 40.76 -7.42 -24.42
C LYS A 34 41.90 -6.59 -25.01
N ASP A 35 42.54 -7.08 -26.07
CA ASP A 35 43.61 -6.35 -26.76
C ASP A 35 43.08 -5.11 -27.49
N ARG A 36 41.88 -5.19 -28.10
CA ARG A 36 41.23 -4.02 -28.74
C ARG A 36 40.82 -2.92 -27.76
N ILE A 37 40.42 -3.28 -26.54
CA ILE A 37 40.04 -2.30 -25.50
C ILE A 37 41.28 -1.59 -24.95
N SER A 38 42.41 -2.30 -24.83
CA SER A 38 43.69 -1.72 -24.38
C SER A 38 44.26 -0.70 -25.38
N ASP A 39 44.08 -0.95 -26.68
CA ASP A 39 44.53 -0.05 -27.75
C ASP A 39 43.66 1.22 -27.88
N GLU A 40 42.38 1.18 -27.48
CA GLU A 40 41.50 2.37 -27.46
C GLU A 40 41.75 3.25 -26.22
N GLU A 41 42.01 2.68 -25.05
CA GLU A 41 42.34 3.45 -23.83
C GLU A 41 43.67 4.22 -23.96
N THR A 42 44.68 3.65 -24.63
CA THR A 42 45.94 4.35 -24.87
C THR A 42 45.83 5.49 -25.89
N LYS A 43 44.87 5.42 -26.81
CA LYS A 43 44.64 6.47 -27.80
C LYS A 43 43.94 7.69 -27.20
N VAL A 44 42.95 7.47 -26.32
CA VAL A 44 42.20 8.53 -25.62
C VAL A 44 43.07 9.28 -24.62
N SER A 45 44.02 8.61 -23.95
CA SER A 45 44.95 9.27 -23.02
C SER A 45 45.93 10.24 -23.73
N SER A 46 46.21 10.03 -25.02
CA SER A 46 47.18 10.86 -25.76
C SER A 46 46.57 12.16 -26.33
N GLU A 47 45.26 12.19 -26.58
CA GLU A 47 44.58 13.38 -27.12
C GLU A 47 44.20 14.40 -26.02
N VAL A 48 43.98 13.94 -24.78
CA VAL A 48 43.59 14.81 -23.65
C VAL A 48 44.78 15.61 -23.07
N GLN A 49 46.02 15.19 -23.32
CA GLN A 49 47.21 15.89 -22.80
C GLN A 49 47.62 17.15 -23.61
N SER A 50 46.95 17.46 -24.73
CA SER A 50 47.33 18.58 -25.62
C SER A 50 46.48 19.84 -25.51
N ALA A 51 45.46 19.86 -24.63
CA ALA A 51 44.43 20.90 -24.60
C ALA A 51 44.32 21.70 -23.28
N MET A 52 45.44 22.00 -22.61
CA MET A 52 45.46 22.96 -21.48
C MET A 52 46.57 24.02 -21.66
N PRO A 53 46.23 25.32 -21.72
CA PRO A 53 47.22 26.39 -21.70
C PRO A 53 47.70 26.70 -20.27
N ASN A 54 49.00 26.97 -20.17
CA ASN A 54 49.77 27.34 -18.99
C ASN A 54 49.16 28.49 -18.16
N SER A 55 49.18 28.31 -16.84
CA SER A 55 49.01 29.35 -15.83
C SER A 55 50.35 30.01 -15.50
N ASP A 56 50.46 31.33 -15.62
CA ASP A 56 51.41 32.13 -14.83
C ASP A 56 51.07 33.65 -14.79
N PHE A 57 51.05 34.17 -13.55
CA PHE A 57 51.34 35.54 -13.08
C PHE A 57 50.52 36.80 -13.52
N PHE A 58 49.79 37.44 -12.58
CA PHE A 58 50.25 38.64 -11.83
C PHE A 58 49.19 39.19 -10.83
N ARG A 59 49.67 39.68 -9.67
CA ARG A 59 48.94 40.48 -8.65
C ARG A 59 48.84 41.97 -9.08
N ILE A 60 47.68 42.63 -8.90
CA ILE A 60 47.56 44.08 -8.54
C ILE A 60 46.31 44.31 -7.66
N ALA A 61 46.44 45.24 -6.71
CA ALA A 61 45.54 45.61 -5.60
C ALA A 61 44.34 46.52 -6.00
N PRO A 62 43.39 46.84 -5.07
CA PRO A 62 42.08 47.41 -5.39
C PRO A 62 42.08 48.94 -5.49
N THR A 63 41.16 49.51 -6.28
CA THR A 63 40.91 50.96 -6.34
C THR A 63 39.41 51.27 -6.27
N PHE A 64 39.11 52.41 -5.65
CA PHE A 64 37.81 52.82 -5.11
C PHE A 64 36.75 53.24 -6.14
N THR A 65 35.50 53.17 -5.67
CA THR A 65 34.19 53.57 -6.22
C THR A 65 34.08 55.03 -6.67
N PRO A 66 33.13 55.33 -7.58
CA PRO A 66 32.13 56.35 -7.24
C PRO A 66 30.65 55.97 -7.52
N VAL A 67 29.84 56.39 -6.53
CA VAL A 67 28.39 56.69 -6.35
C VAL A 67 27.46 56.80 -7.59
N PRO A 68 26.15 56.47 -7.48
CA PRO A 68 25.30 56.05 -8.60
C PRO A 68 24.71 57.21 -9.42
N THR A 69 24.35 56.92 -10.66
CA THR A 69 23.71 57.87 -11.59
C THR A 69 22.30 57.42 -11.97
N TYR A 70 21.43 58.41 -12.13
CA TYR A 70 19.97 58.38 -12.14
C TYR A 70 19.30 57.47 -13.19
N THR A 71 18.15 56.96 -12.76
CA THR A 71 17.12 56.23 -13.50
C THR A 71 16.50 57.08 -14.62
N PRO A 72 16.48 56.61 -15.89
CA PRO A 72 15.58 57.17 -16.90
C PRO A 72 14.15 56.63 -16.73
N VAL A 73 13.18 57.54 -16.82
CA VAL A 73 11.72 57.30 -16.76
C VAL A 73 11.28 56.46 -17.99
N PRO A 74 10.39 55.46 -17.83
CA PRO A 74 9.95 54.64 -18.96
C PRO A 74 9.19 55.47 -20.00
N THR A 75 9.57 55.26 -21.26
CA THR A 75 8.90 55.79 -22.44
C THR A 75 7.56 55.06 -22.62
N TYR A 76 6.48 55.80 -22.86
CA TYR A 76 5.15 55.24 -23.11
C TYR A 76 5.16 54.37 -24.37
N THR A 77 5.01 53.06 -24.20
CA THR A 77 4.71 52.12 -25.29
C THR A 77 3.27 52.39 -25.78
N PRO A 78 3.04 52.54 -27.09
CA PRO A 78 1.68 52.73 -27.62
C PRO A 78 0.80 51.52 -27.29
N VAL A 79 -0.43 51.82 -26.87
CA VAL A 79 -1.48 50.84 -26.54
C VAL A 79 -1.77 49.97 -27.77
N PRO A 80 -1.76 48.63 -27.66
CA PRO A 80 -2.11 47.75 -28.76
C PRO A 80 -3.55 48.01 -29.21
N THR A 81 -3.73 48.22 -30.50
CA THR A 81 -5.04 48.27 -31.14
C THR A 81 -5.66 46.87 -31.03
N PHE A 82 -6.82 46.76 -30.37
CA PHE A 82 -7.54 45.49 -30.28
C PHE A 82 -7.96 45.02 -31.66
N THR A 83 -7.34 43.96 -32.15
CA THR A 83 -7.90 43.14 -33.22
C THR A 83 -9.18 42.49 -32.67
N PRO A 84 -10.35 42.61 -33.33
CA PRO A 84 -11.57 41.96 -32.87
C PRO A 84 -11.34 40.45 -32.77
N VAL A 85 -11.54 39.92 -31.57
CA VAL A 85 -11.49 38.48 -31.29
C VAL A 85 -12.60 37.81 -32.12
N PRO A 86 -12.30 36.78 -32.94
CA PRO A 86 -13.33 36.02 -33.61
C PRO A 86 -14.29 35.46 -32.56
N LEU A 87 -15.60 35.66 -32.80
CA LEU A 87 -16.67 35.17 -31.94
C LEU A 87 -16.42 33.67 -31.67
N PRO A 88 -16.42 33.21 -30.40
CA PRO A 88 -16.21 31.80 -30.10
C PRO A 88 -17.22 30.98 -30.90
N ASN A 89 -16.71 30.05 -31.71
CA ASN A 89 -17.54 28.95 -32.17
C ASN A 89 -18.19 28.36 -30.93
N GLN A 90 -19.52 28.41 -30.86
CA GLN A 90 -20.26 27.80 -29.77
C GLN A 90 -19.92 26.32 -29.79
N VAL A 91 -19.06 25.91 -28.87
CA VAL A 91 -18.90 24.51 -28.49
C VAL A 91 -20.30 24.08 -28.04
N PRO A 92 -20.88 23.00 -28.59
CA PRO A 92 -22.17 22.52 -28.13
C PRO A 92 -22.09 22.35 -26.62
N THR A 93 -22.95 23.08 -25.91
CA THR A 93 -23.11 22.96 -24.47
C THR A 93 -23.25 21.47 -24.16
N PRO A 94 -22.39 20.88 -23.30
CA PRO A 94 -22.58 19.49 -22.92
C PRO A 94 -24.02 19.36 -22.43
N GLN A 95 -24.77 18.48 -23.10
CA GLN A 95 -26.12 18.11 -22.68
C GLN A 95 -26.04 17.80 -21.18
N PRO A 96 -26.88 18.40 -20.33
CA PRO A 96 -26.85 18.12 -18.91
C PRO A 96 -26.95 16.61 -18.73
N THR A 97 -25.89 16.01 -18.18
CA THR A 97 -25.94 14.64 -17.71
C THR A 97 -27.16 14.56 -16.80
N PRO A 98 -28.12 13.66 -17.06
CA PRO A 98 -29.30 13.55 -16.21
C PRO A 98 -28.82 13.44 -14.77
N THR A 99 -29.27 14.37 -13.93
CA THR A 99 -29.02 14.31 -12.49
C THR A 99 -29.53 12.95 -12.03
N PRO A 100 -28.67 12.08 -11.45
CA PRO A 100 -29.12 10.80 -10.94
C PRO A 100 -30.25 11.07 -9.95
N ILE A 101 -31.43 10.52 -10.21
CA ILE A 101 -32.50 10.53 -9.22
C ILE A 101 -32.01 9.60 -8.10
N PRO A 102 -31.93 10.04 -6.84
CA PRO A 102 -31.61 9.14 -5.74
C PRO A 102 -32.65 8.01 -5.75
N MET A 103 -32.22 6.82 -6.14
CA MET A 103 -33.06 5.63 -6.14
C MET A 103 -33.03 5.06 -4.73
N TYR A 104 -34.12 5.25 -3.99
CA TYR A 104 -34.40 4.46 -2.80
C TYR A 104 -34.99 3.11 -3.25
N ILE A 105 -34.14 2.22 -3.76
CA ILE A 105 -34.52 0.81 -3.79
C ILE A 105 -34.46 0.38 -2.32
N SER A 106 -35.63 0.27 -1.66
CA SER A 106 -35.72 -0.25 -0.30
C SER A 106 -35.34 -1.74 -0.35
N PRO A 107 -34.17 -2.15 0.17
CA PRO A 107 -33.82 -3.55 0.23
C PRO A 107 -34.79 -4.18 1.22
N THR A 108 -35.46 -5.25 0.80
CA THR A 108 -36.39 -5.98 1.66
C THR A 108 -35.69 -6.32 2.98
N PRO A 109 -36.25 -5.98 4.16
CA PRO A 109 -35.61 -6.27 5.43
C PRO A 109 -35.31 -7.77 5.52
N LEU A 110 -34.06 -8.10 5.83
CA LEU A 110 -33.64 -9.47 6.06
C LEU A 110 -34.16 -9.88 7.45
N ILE A 111 -35.38 -10.43 7.44
CA ILE A 111 -35.87 -11.38 8.45
C ILE A 111 -36.00 -10.76 9.86
N ALA A 112 -37.09 -10.02 10.09
CA ALA A 112 -37.51 -9.62 11.44
C ALA A 112 -38.08 -10.80 12.28
N LEU A 113 -38.39 -11.95 11.65
CA LEU A 113 -38.95 -13.12 12.31
C LEU A 113 -38.43 -14.40 11.62
N CYS A 114 -37.27 -14.87 12.08
CA CYS A 114 -36.73 -16.15 11.65
C CYS A 114 -37.41 -17.27 12.45
N THR A 115 -37.94 -18.28 11.77
CA THR A 115 -38.31 -19.57 12.40
C THR A 115 -37.29 -20.61 11.99
N TYR A 116 -36.90 -21.50 12.90
CA TYR A 116 -35.83 -22.50 12.71
C TYR A 116 -36.03 -23.47 11.52
N ALA A 117 -37.22 -23.49 10.92
CA ALA A 117 -37.59 -24.30 9.76
C ALA A 117 -38.00 -23.45 8.54
N SER A 118 -37.77 -22.13 8.55
CA SER A 118 -38.22 -21.23 7.48
C SER A 118 -37.41 -21.43 6.19
N PRO A 119 -38.06 -21.47 5.01
CA PRO A 119 -37.35 -21.42 3.72
C PRO A 119 -36.60 -20.10 3.49
N SER A 120 -36.79 -19.08 4.35
CA SER A 120 -36.06 -17.81 4.31
C SER A 120 -34.67 -17.88 4.95
N ILE A 121 -34.28 -18.98 5.60
CA ILE A 121 -32.93 -19.14 6.16
C ILE A 121 -31.93 -19.24 5.01
N PRO A 122 -30.88 -18.39 4.98
CA PRO A 122 -29.85 -18.47 3.95
C PRO A 122 -29.18 -19.86 3.91
N LYS A 123 -29.10 -20.43 2.71
CA LYS A 123 -28.35 -21.65 2.43
C LYS A 123 -26.93 -21.30 2.02
N MET A 124 -25.97 -22.14 2.45
CA MET A 124 -24.61 -22.06 1.92
C MET A 124 -24.60 -22.50 0.46
N THR A 125 -23.77 -21.81 -0.31
CA THR A 125 -23.32 -22.25 -1.62
C THR A 125 -22.31 -23.39 -1.48
N GLU A 126 -22.11 -24.14 -2.55
CA GLU A 126 -21.15 -25.25 -2.57
C GLU A 126 -19.70 -24.77 -2.29
N ASN A 127 -19.36 -23.54 -2.64
CA ASN A 127 -18.03 -22.99 -2.40
C ASN A 127 -17.86 -22.50 -0.95
N GLU A 128 -18.88 -21.87 -0.37
CA GLU A 128 -18.89 -21.54 1.07
C GLU A 128 -18.76 -22.82 1.91
N LEU A 129 -19.41 -23.89 1.48
CA LEU A 129 -19.31 -25.21 2.08
C LEU A 129 -17.88 -25.79 2.00
N GLN A 130 -17.22 -25.68 0.83
CA GLN A 130 -15.83 -26.12 0.67
C GLN A 130 -14.87 -25.32 1.55
N LEU A 131 -15.05 -23.99 1.62
CA LEU A 131 -14.25 -23.12 2.47
C LEU A 131 -14.46 -23.45 3.95
N LEU A 132 -15.70 -23.66 4.37
CA LEU A 132 -16.02 -24.05 5.74
C LEU A 132 -15.35 -25.39 6.09
N LYS A 133 -15.42 -26.39 5.20
CA LYS A 133 -14.83 -27.72 5.43
C LYS A 133 -13.30 -27.76 5.31
N SER A 134 -12.64 -26.65 4.95
CA SER A 134 -11.18 -26.63 4.78
C SER A 134 -10.41 -26.87 6.08
N ASN A 135 -10.95 -26.43 7.22
CA ASN A 135 -10.36 -26.65 8.54
C ASN A 135 -11.47 -26.85 9.59
N ILE A 136 -11.26 -27.81 10.49
CA ILE A 136 -12.11 -27.97 11.67
C ILE A 136 -12.07 -26.67 12.48
N GLY A 137 -13.23 -26.21 12.91
CA GLY A 137 -13.42 -24.98 13.66
C GLY A 137 -13.68 -23.75 12.82
N ASN A 138 -13.61 -23.84 11.49
CA ASN A 138 -14.06 -22.73 10.64
C ASN A 138 -15.53 -22.40 10.94
N ALA A 139 -15.84 -21.10 10.90
CA ALA A 139 -17.16 -20.56 11.16
C ALA A 139 -17.57 -19.55 10.07
N MET A 140 -18.88 -19.28 9.95
CA MET A 140 -19.43 -18.28 9.03
C MET A 140 -20.77 -17.74 9.52
N PHE A 141 -21.00 -16.44 9.32
CA PHE A 141 -22.30 -15.79 9.53
C PHE A 141 -23.01 -15.52 8.20
N LEU A 142 -24.30 -15.83 8.13
CA LEU A 142 -25.13 -15.69 6.95
C LEU A 142 -26.46 -14.97 7.29
N PRO A 143 -26.60 -13.67 6.95
CA PRO A 143 -25.57 -12.78 6.41
C PRO A 143 -24.53 -12.38 7.48
N SER A 144 -23.36 -11.91 7.04
CA SER A 144 -22.27 -11.42 7.92
C SER A 144 -22.45 -9.97 8.38
N LYS A 145 -23.48 -9.30 7.87
CA LYS A 145 -23.87 -7.94 8.24
C LYS A 145 -25.38 -7.86 8.35
N ILE A 146 -25.83 -7.33 9.48
CA ILE A 146 -27.26 -7.19 9.82
C ILE A 146 -27.47 -5.85 10.52
N PHE A 147 -28.71 -5.37 10.53
CA PHE A 147 -29.12 -4.41 11.56
C PHE A 147 -29.35 -5.11 12.89
N GLY A 148 -29.21 -4.40 14.01
CA GLY A 148 -29.36 -5.05 15.33
C GLY A 148 -30.80 -5.41 15.72
N ASP A 149 -31.78 -5.13 14.87
CA ASP A 149 -33.16 -5.64 14.95
C ASP A 149 -33.42 -6.82 13.99
N GLU A 150 -32.38 -7.33 13.33
CA GLU A 150 -32.42 -8.48 12.43
C GLU A 150 -31.70 -9.69 13.04
N THR A 151 -31.78 -10.82 12.35
CA THR A 151 -31.16 -12.08 12.77
C THR A 151 -30.19 -12.61 11.72
N THR A 152 -29.21 -13.39 12.16
CA THR A 152 -28.25 -14.11 11.32
C THR A 152 -28.29 -15.62 11.59
N LYS A 153 -27.62 -16.38 10.73
CA LYS A 153 -27.32 -17.79 10.91
C LYS A 153 -25.83 -17.99 11.08
N LEU A 154 -25.45 -18.65 12.17
CA LEU A 154 -24.10 -19.13 12.39
C LEU A 154 -23.97 -20.56 11.89
N VAL A 155 -22.87 -20.83 11.20
CA VAL A 155 -22.49 -22.13 10.67
C VAL A 155 -21.06 -22.42 11.09
N THR A 156 -20.78 -23.64 11.54
CA THR A 156 -19.44 -24.10 11.92
C THR A 156 -19.16 -25.48 11.36
N PHE A 157 -17.88 -25.84 11.22
CA PHE A 157 -17.46 -27.21 10.91
C PHE A 157 -16.81 -27.88 12.13
N GLY A 158 -17.43 -28.95 12.63
CA GLY A 158 -16.91 -29.75 13.75
C GLY A 158 -16.99 -29.10 15.15
N ILE A 159 -17.61 -27.93 15.29
CA ILE A 159 -17.86 -27.29 16.59
C ILE A 159 -19.36 -27.29 16.84
N ASN A 160 -19.83 -27.87 17.94
CA ASN A 160 -21.24 -27.97 18.28
C ASN A 160 -21.70 -26.99 19.38
N GLU A 161 -20.79 -26.24 19.98
CA GLU A 161 -21.07 -25.27 21.04
C GLU A 161 -20.05 -24.12 21.01
N ILE A 162 -20.51 -22.89 21.26
CA ILE A 162 -19.66 -21.70 21.26
C ILE A 162 -19.82 -20.96 22.57
N ASN A 163 -18.71 -20.61 23.22
CA ASN A 163 -18.71 -19.77 24.40
C ASN A 163 -18.69 -18.28 23.99
N ILE A 164 -19.63 -17.47 24.49
CA ILE A 164 -19.78 -16.05 24.13
C ILE A 164 -18.86 -15.18 25.01
N GLY A 165 -17.57 -15.50 25.02
CA GLY A 165 -16.53 -14.76 25.74
C GLY A 165 -15.72 -15.61 26.71
N THR A 166 -14.61 -15.05 27.18
CA THR A 166 -13.64 -15.74 28.04
C THR A 166 -14.13 -15.97 29.47
N ASN A 167 -15.19 -15.26 29.89
CA ASN A 167 -15.76 -15.32 31.23
C ASN A 167 -17.31 -15.42 31.24
N SER A 168 -17.96 -15.62 30.09
CA SER A 168 -19.42 -15.77 30.04
C SER A 168 -19.80 -17.23 30.33
N PRO A 169 -20.74 -17.51 31.26
CA PRO A 169 -21.30 -18.85 31.44
C PRO A 169 -22.27 -19.22 30.29
N ASN A 170 -22.56 -18.28 29.39
CA ASN A 170 -23.49 -18.49 28.30
C ASN A 170 -22.79 -19.08 27.08
N SER A 171 -23.29 -20.24 26.67
CA SER A 171 -22.89 -20.91 25.44
C SER A 171 -24.03 -20.97 24.45
N ILE A 172 -23.70 -20.93 23.16
CA ILE A 172 -24.64 -21.13 22.06
C ILE A 172 -24.50 -22.57 21.58
N GLN A 173 -25.56 -23.35 21.80
CA GLN A 173 -25.67 -24.69 21.23
C GLN A 173 -25.93 -24.61 19.72
N LEU A 174 -25.19 -25.41 18.95
CA LEU A 174 -25.36 -25.60 17.51
C LEU A 174 -25.85 -27.02 17.19
N TYR A 175 -26.44 -27.21 16.01
CA TYR A 175 -27.17 -28.43 15.65
C TYR A 175 -26.77 -28.94 14.25
N ASP A 176 -26.62 -30.26 14.13
CA ASP A 176 -26.33 -31.04 12.90
C ASP A 176 -27.37 -32.17 12.77
N ASP A 177 -28.64 -31.83 12.96
CA ASP A 177 -29.78 -32.75 13.06
C ASP A 177 -30.91 -32.44 12.05
N GLY A 178 -30.64 -31.57 11.07
CA GLY A 178 -31.62 -31.08 10.10
C GLY A 178 -32.58 -30.02 10.66
N THR A 179 -32.30 -29.47 11.84
CA THR A 179 -33.08 -28.38 12.47
C THR A 179 -32.21 -27.13 12.69
N HIS A 180 -32.80 -26.05 13.21
CA HIS A 180 -32.07 -24.81 13.53
C HIS A 180 -31.28 -24.19 12.38
N GLY A 181 -31.72 -24.40 11.13
CA GLY A 181 -31.06 -23.91 9.93
C GLY A 181 -30.05 -24.87 9.30
N ASP A 182 -29.93 -26.10 9.83
CA ASP A 182 -29.12 -27.16 9.28
C ASP A 182 -29.83 -27.77 8.05
N SER A 183 -29.06 -27.95 6.98
CA SER A 183 -29.57 -28.46 5.71
C SER A 183 -29.37 -29.97 5.55
N VAL A 184 -28.37 -30.56 6.22
CA VAL A 184 -28.01 -31.97 6.03
C VAL A 184 -27.56 -32.55 7.37
N ALA A 185 -28.45 -33.29 8.03
CA ALA A 185 -28.15 -33.93 9.30
C ALA A 185 -26.97 -34.92 9.20
N GLY A 186 -26.06 -34.86 10.18
CA GLY A 186 -24.94 -35.77 10.36
C GLY A 186 -23.77 -35.54 9.42
N ASP A 187 -23.64 -34.35 8.82
CA ASP A 187 -22.54 -34.01 7.91
C ASP A 187 -21.38 -33.25 8.57
N ASN A 188 -21.42 -33.12 9.91
CA ASN A 188 -20.51 -32.40 10.79
C ASN A 188 -20.52 -30.87 10.59
N ILE A 189 -21.55 -30.34 9.93
CA ILE A 189 -21.81 -28.90 9.90
C ILE A 189 -22.86 -28.60 10.94
N PHE A 190 -22.47 -27.80 11.91
CA PHE A 190 -23.39 -27.38 12.95
C PHE A 190 -23.89 -25.98 12.65
N THR A 191 -25.18 -25.75 12.90
CA THR A 191 -25.80 -24.46 12.64
C THR A 191 -26.67 -23.98 13.79
N ARG A 192 -26.82 -22.66 13.85
CA ARG A 192 -27.84 -21.99 14.64
C ARG A 192 -28.32 -20.76 13.89
N ALA A 193 -29.51 -20.87 13.31
CA ALA A 193 -30.23 -19.76 12.72
C ALA A 193 -30.90 -18.88 13.78
N CYS A 194 -31.36 -17.72 13.35
CA CYS A 194 -32.16 -16.80 14.15
C CYS A 194 -31.41 -16.20 15.34
N LEU A 195 -30.07 -16.07 15.24
CA LEU A 195 -29.26 -15.39 16.25
C LEU A 195 -29.38 -13.88 16.09
N ASP A 196 -29.67 -13.18 17.17
CA ASP A 196 -29.67 -11.72 17.21
C ASP A 196 -28.46 -11.15 18.00
N ARG A 197 -28.43 -9.83 18.10
CA ARG A 197 -27.39 -9.10 18.83
C ARG A 197 -27.34 -9.48 20.32
N ASN A 198 -28.49 -9.70 20.95
CA ASN A 198 -28.60 -10.00 22.37
C ASN A 198 -28.17 -11.45 22.67
N ASP A 199 -28.48 -12.39 21.77
CA ASP A 199 -27.99 -13.77 21.85
C ASP A 199 -26.46 -13.84 21.84
N LEU A 200 -25.80 -12.84 21.24
CA LEU A 200 -24.34 -12.74 21.12
C LEU A 200 -23.72 -11.77 22.15
N GLU A 201 -24.51 -11.22 23.08
CA GLU A 201 -24.08 -10.22 24.06
C GLU A 201 -23.32 -9.03 23.43
N LEU A 202 -23.73 -8.63 22.23
CA LEU A 202 -22.98 -7.67 21.42
C LEU A 202 -23.48 -6.24 21.64
N ASP A 203 -22.60 -5.30 21.98
CA ASP A 203 -22.92 -3.88 22.05
C ASP A 203 -22.52 -3.10 20.79
N TYR A 204 -23.06 -1.88 20.65
CA TYR A 204 -22.60 -0.94 19.64
C TYR A 204 -21.38 -0.17 20.16
N ASP A 205 -20.23 -0.84 20.18
CA ASP A 205 -18.97 -0.30 20.71
C ASP A 205 -18.05 0.26 19.61
N LEU A 206 -18.40 0.06 18.34
CA LEU A 206 -17.63 0.50 17.18
C LEU A 206 -18.27 1.70 16.47
N ILE A 207 -17.39 2.51 15.87
CA ILE A 207 -17.75 3.67 15.04
C ILE A 207 -18.76 4.58 15.77
N ASN A 208 -18.36 5.11 16.94
CA ASN A 208 -19.16 6.04 17.73
C ASN A 208 -20.57 5.54 18.06
N GLY A 209 -20.71 4.24 18.34
CA GLY A 209 -21.99 3.63 18.70
C GLY A 209 -22.92 3.33 17.51
N GLN A 210 -22.41 3.38 16.28
CA GLN A 210 -23.19 3.10 15.08
C GLN A 210 -23.10 1.64 14.63
N SER A 211 -22.15 0.87 15.19
CA SER A 211 -21.97 -0.54 14.87
C SER A 211 -21.36 -1.32 16.03
N GLY A 212 -21.46 -2.65 15.97
CA GLY A 212 -20.77 -3.60 16.83
C GLY A 212 -20.17 -4.73 16.00
N ARG A 213 -19.17 -5.43 16.53
CA ARG A 213 -18.54 -6.57 15.85
C ARG A 213 -18.39 -7.76 16.78
N PHE A 214 -18.85 -8.92 16.32
CA PHE A 214 -18.59 -10.21 16.94
C PHE A 214 -17.64 -11.02 16.06
N THR A 215 -16.59 -11.59 16.66
CA THR A 215 -15.59 -12.40 15.93
C THR A 215 -15.53 -13.78 16.57
N LEU A 216 -15.56 -14.82 15.73
CA LEU A 216 -15.44 -16.21 16.15
C LEU A 216 -14.57 -16.96 15.15
N ASN A 217 -13.40 -17.43 15.60
CA ASN A 217 -12.42 -18.08 14.73
C ASN A 217 -12.11 -17.21 13.50
N ASN A 218 -12.49 -17.64 12.30
CA ASN A 218 -12.34 -16.89 11.05
C ASN A 218 -13.63 -16.17 10.59
N ALA A 219 -14.70 -16.20 11.38
CA ALA A 219 -15.97 -15.55 11.08
C ALA A 219 -16.08 -14.18 11.76
N MET A 220 -16.74 -13.26 11.08
CA MET A 220 -17.07 -11.94 11.61
C MET A 220 -18.53 -11.61 11.32
N LEU A 221 -19.26 -11.20 12.35
CA LEU A 221 -20.56 -10.56 12.24
C LEU A 221 -20.40 -9.08 12.56
N ASN A 222 -20.89 -8.20 11.69
CA ASN A 222 -21.01 -6.79 12.01
C ASN A 222 -22.49 -6.43 12.14
N VAL A 223 -22.84 -5.80 13.25
CA VAL A 223 -24.21 -5.38 13.54
C VAL A 223 -24.28 -3.87 13.46
N VAL A 224 -25.20 -3.36 12.66
CA VAL A 224 -25.36 -1.92 12.39
C VAL A 224 -26.56 -1.40 13.19
N HIS A 225 -26.44 -0.19 13.72
CA HIS A 225 -27.53 0.42 14.48
C HIS A 225 -28.75 0.67 13.57
N PRO A 226 -29.98 0.24 13.95
CA PRO A 226 -31.20 0.39 13.13
C PRO A 226 -31.53 1.82 12.71
N SER A 227 -31.04 2.83 13.43
CA SER A 227 -31.22 4.24 13.05
C SER A 227 -30.55 4.62 11.72
N LEU A 228 -29.64 3.81 11.18
CA LEU A 228 -29.03 4.05 9.86
C LEU A 228 -29.90 3.52 8.71
N ARG A 229 -30.92 2.73 9.01
CA ARG A 229 -31.86 2.19 8.03
C ARG A 229 -32.58 3.32 7.28
N ASN A 230 -32.63 3.21 5.96
CA ASN A 230 -33.21 4.13 4.98
C ASN A 230 -32.63 5.55 5.02
N ASN A 231 -31.51 5.77 5.73
CA ASN A 231 -30.94 7.10 5.96
C ASN A 231 -29.63 7.34 5.19
N ILE A 232 -29.17 6.37 4.39
CA ILE A 232 -27.93 6.50 3.63
C ILE A 232 -28.27 6.58 2.13
N PRO A 233 -28.12 7.76 1.51
CA PRO A 233 -28.37 7.92 0.09
C PRO A 233 -27.28 7.21 -0.72
N TYR A 234 -27.68 6.68 -1.86
CA TYR A 234 -26.79 6.10 -2.85
C TYR A 234 -27.23 6.45 -4.27
N GLU A 235 -26.26 6.38 -5.17
CA GLU A 235 -26.40 6.64 -6.59
C GLU A 235 -25.99 5.39 -7.36
N GLN A 236 -26.76 5.05 -8.39
CA GLN A 236 -26.45 3.95 -9.30
C GLN A 236 -25.84 4.51 -10.58
N PHE A 237 -24.65 4.05 -10.94
CA PHE A 237 -23.93 4.50 -12.14
C PHE A 237 -24.06 3.49 -13.30
N THR A 238 -24.02 2.20 -12.98
CA THR A 238 -24.24 1.10 -13.94
C THR A 238 -25.15 0.05 -13.32
N GLN A 239 -25.46 -1.02 -14.05
CA GLN A 239 -26.21 -2.15 -13.47
C GLN A 239 -25.48 -2.79 -12.27
N ASN A 240 -24.14 -2.70 -12.23
CA ASN A 240 -23.31 -3.36 -11.22
C ASN A 240 -22.60 -2.39 -10.27
N LEU A 241 -22.54 -1.08 -10.60
CA LEU A 241 -21.81 -0.07 -9.85
C LEU A 241 -22.75 0.93 -9.14
N PHE A 242 -22.59 1.03 -7.82
CA PHE A 242 -23.35 1.89 -6.93
C PHE A 242 -22.39 2.63 -6.01
N SER A 243 -22.75 3.83 -5.56
CA SER A 243 -21.95 4.58 -4.59
C SER A 243 -22.81 5.31 -3.61
N THR A 244 -22.40 5.31 -2.35
CA THR A 244 -22.75 6.37 -1.42
C THR A 244 -21.71 7.49 -1.52
N GLN A 245 -21.85 8.54 -0.72
CA GLN A 245 -20.81 9.57 -0.61
C GLN A 245 -19.45 9.04 -0.13
N ASN A 246 -19.41 7.92 0.63
CA ASN A 246 -18.21 7.46 1.34
C ASN A 246 -17.71 6.06 0.93
N VAL A 247 -18.40 5.36 0.03
CA VAL A 247 -17.99 4.04 -0.45
C VAL A 247 -18.75 3.66 -1.72
N MET A 248 -18.11 2.90 -2.61
CA MET A 248 -18.69 2.24 -3.78
C MET A 248 -18.90 0.75 -3.57
N PHE A 249 -19.83 0.19 -4.32
CA PHE A 249 -20.10 -1.24 -4.39
C PHE A 249 -20.09 -1.70 -5.84
N TYR A 250 -19.47 -2.86 -6.08
CA TYR A 250 -19.44 -3.49 -7.37
C TYR A 250 -19.90 -4.96 -7.29
N ALA A 251 -21.02 -5.27 -7.94
CA ALA A 251 -21.56 -6.63 -7.98
C ALA A 251 -20.81 -7.50 -9.01
N LEU A 252 -20.05 -8.48 -8.53
CA LEU A 252 -19.21 -9.36 -9.34
C LEU A 252 -19.94 -10.56 -9.96
N SER A 253 -21.14 -10.89 -9.48
CA SER A 253 -21.85 -12.13 -9.84
C SER A 253 -20.94 -13.36 -9.63
N GLU A 254 -20.86 -14.28 -10.59
CA GLU A 254 -20.02 -15.49 -10.52
C GLU A 254 -18.51 -15.21 -10.31
N LYS A 255 -18.01 -14.01 -10.66
CA LYS A 255 -16.59 -13.65 -10.46
C LYS A 255 -16.25 -13.35 -9.00
N HIS A 256 -17.24 -13.24 -8.12
CA HIS A 256 -17.06 -12.98 -6.69
C HIS A 256 -16.20 -14.04 -6.00
N LEU A 257 -16.29 -15.28 -6.45
CA LEU A 257 -15.48 -16.38 -5.93
C LEU A 257 -13.98 -16.12 -6.06
N LYS A 258 -13.55 -15.50 -7.16
CA LYS A 258 -12.13 -15.15 -7.35
C LYS A 258 -11.65 -14.12 -6.31
N ALA A 259 -12.52 -13.20 -5.91
CA ALA A 259 -12.22 -12.22 -4.87
C ALA A 259 -12.10 -12.88 -3.49
N GLN A 260 -12.89 -13.94 -3.23
CA GLN A 260 -12.83 -14.72 -1.99
C GLN A 260 -11.72 -15.78 -1.93
N HIS A 261 -11.14 -16.18 -3.06
CA HIS A 261 -10.12 -17.25 -3.13
C HIS A 261 -8.69 -16.74 -3.37
N GLY A 262 -8.39 -15.49 -2.99
CA GLY A 262 -7.02 -14.96 -3.04
C GLY A 262 -6.47 -14.75 -4.44
N SER A 263 -7.31 -14.71 -5.48
CA SER A 263 -6.89 -14.29 -6.83
C SER A 263 -6.79 -12.76 -6.92
N GLN A 264 -6.20 -12.12 -5.91
CA GLN A 264 -6.11 -10.66 -5.78
C GLN A 264 -5.43 -10.01 -7.00
N ASN A 265 -4.48 -10.70 -7.63
CA ASN A 265 -3.82 -10.25 -8.86
C ASN A 265 -4.80 -9.98 -10.01
N ASP A 266 -5.90 -10.74 -10.13
CA ASP A 266 -6.92 -10.51 -11.17
C ASP A 266 -7.57 -9.12 -10.98
N PHE A 267 -7.65 -8.64 -9.74
CA PHE A 267 -8.26 -7.37 -9.35
C PHE A 267 -7.24 -6.24 -9.16
N LEU A 268 -5.99 -6.54 -8.83
CA LEU A 268 -4.96 -5.53 -8.62
C LEU A 268 -4.29 -5.10 -9.93
N ASN A 269 -4.02 -6.04 -10.84
CA ASN A 269 -3.24 -5.75 -12.03
C ASN A 269 -4.07 -4.94 -13.06
N PRO A 270 -3.60 -3.76 -13.50
CA PRO A 270 -4.27 -2.93 -14.51
C PRO A 270 -4.58 -3.64 -15.83
N ARG A 271 -3.83 -4.69 -16.16
CA ARG A 271 -4.02 -5.50 -17.37
C ARG A 271 -5.13 -6.55 -17.25
N SER A 272 -5.66 -6.78 -16.05
CA SER A 272 -6.73 -7.76 -15.80
C SER A 272 -7.91 -7.22 -15.00
N CYS A 273 -7.75 -6.11 -14.28
CA CYS A 273 -8.77 -5.57 -13.40
C CYS A 273 -9.93 -4.92 -14.17
N LEU A 274 -10.94 -5.72 -14.51
CA LEU A 274 -12.13 -5.23 -15.22
C LEU A 274 -12.96 -4.26 -14.37
N VAL A 275 -13.00 -4.44 -13.05
CA VAL A 275 -13.69 -3.53 -12.11
C VAL A 275 -13.05 -2.14 -12.17
N CYS A 276 -11.71 -2.08 -12.12
CA CYS A 276 -10.94 -0.85 -12.22
C CYS A 276 -11.27 -0.10 -13.51
N ILE A 277 -11.34 -0.81 -14.64
CA ILE A 277 -11.71 -0.20 -15.93
C ILE A 277 -13.13 0.34 -15.94
N GLU A 278 -14.09 -0.35 -15.34
CA GLU A 278 -15.46 0.16 -15.28
C GLU A 278 -15.54 1.47 -14.49
N ILE A 279 -14.86 1.53 -13.34
CA ILE A 279 -14.78 2.75 -12.52
C ILE A 279 -14.07 3.87 -13.30
N LEU A 280 -12.91 3.57 -13.89
CA LEU A 280 -12.13 4.55 -14.66
C LEU A 280 -12.84 5.02 -15.93
N LYS A 281 -13.71 4.21 -16.55
CA LYS A 281 -14.58 4.63 -17.65
C LYS A 281 -15.73 5.51 -17.19
N THR A 282 -16.23 5.28 -15.97
CA THR A 282 -17.34 6.03 -15.38
C THR A 282 -16.90 7.43 -14.96
N PHE A 283 -15.75 7.54 -14.29
CA PHE A 283 -15.29 8.79 -13.68
C PHE A 283 -14.14 9.47 -14.43
N GLY A 284 -13.41 8.74 -15.29
CA GLY A 284 -12.28 9.29 -16.05
C GLY A 284 -10.97 9.38 -15.24
N ASP A 285 -10.03 10.16 -15.76
CA ASP A 285 -8.66 10.32 -15.21
C ASP A 285 -8.62 11.34 -14.05
N ILE A 286 -9.51 11.16 -13.07
CA ILE A 286 -9.60 11.98 -11.86
C ILE A 286 -9.30 11.20 -10.58
N ILE A 287 -9.07 9.89 -10.70
CA ILE A 287 -8.85 8.96 -9.59
C ILE A 287 -7.35 8.87 -9.28
N ASP A 288 -7.01 9.01 -8.01
CA ASP A 288 -5.65 8.86 -7.48
C ASP A 288 -5.34 7.40 -7.10
N HIS A 289 -6.28 6.70 -6.47
CA HIS A 289 -6.14 5.29 -6.11
C HIS A 289 -7.45 4.52 -6.27
N LEU A 290 -7.37 3.22 -6.51
CA LEU A 290 -8.54 2.33 -6.44
C LEU A 290 -8.36 1.39 -5.25
N ILE A 291 -9.22 1.46 -4.24
CA ILE A 291 -9.15 0.61 -3.05
C ILE A 291 -10.20 -0.49 -3.16
N LEU A 292 -9.79 -1.72 -3.40
CA LEU A 292 -10.64 -2.88 -3.63
C LEU A 292 -10.77 -3.67 -2.32
N VAL A 293 -12.02 -3.91 -1.89
CA VAL A 293 -12.34 -4.50 -0.59
C VAL A 293 -13.23 -5.72 -0.80
N PRO A 294 -12.83 -6.94 -0.44
CA PRO A 294 -13.76 -8.07 -0.41
C PRO A 294 -14.86 -7.83 0.64
N ASP A 295 -16.11 -8.14 0.30
CA ASP A 295 -17.27 -7.97 1.20
C ASP A 295 -17.20 -8.83 2.47
N ASN A 296 -16.45 -9.93 2.44
CA ASN A 296 -16.06 -10.69 3.62
C ASN A 296 -14.53 -10.73 3.67
N PRO A 297 -13.88 -9.94 4.56
CA PRO A 297 -12.44 -9.98 4.68
C PRO A 297 -12.01 -11.39 5.08
N ILE A 298 -11.24 -12.04 4.22
CA ILE A 298 -10.55 -13.27 4.54
C ILE A 298 -9.49 -12.85 5.55
N ASN A 299 -9.54 -13.39 6.77
CA ASN A 299 -8.63 -13.05 7.87
C ASN A 299 -7.17 -13.43 7.52
N THR A 300 -6.58 -12.64 6.63
CA THR A 300 -5.26 -12.78 6.03
C THR A 300 -4.65 -11.39 5.96
N THR A 301 -3.39 -11.28 6.37
CA THR A 301 -2.61 -10.03 6.40
C THR A 301 -2.13 -9.61 4.99
N ASN A 302 -2.95 -9.84 3.97
CA ASN A 302 -2.56 -9.77 2.55
C ASN A 302 -2.99 -8.44 1.89
N SER A 303 -3.02 -7.34 2.64
CA SER A 303 -3.23 -6.04 1.99
C SER A 303 -2.05 -5.75 1.06
N GLU A 304 -2.34 -5.39 -0.17
CA GLU A 304 -1.32 -5.26 -1.22
C GLU A 304 -1.50 -3.99 -2.04
N TYR A 305 -0.37 -3.40 -2.43
CA TYR A 305 -0.33 -2.23 -3.29
C TYR A 305 0.25 -2.64 -4.64
N TYR A 306 -0.54 -2.43 -5.70
CA TYR A 306 -0.06 -2.52 -7.07
C TYR A 306 0.23 -1.12 -7.59
N ARG A 307 1.53 -0.80 -7.68
CA ARG A 307 2.01 0.50 -8.16
C ARG A 307 1.77 0.66 -9.67
N ILE A 308 1.22 1.80 -10.09
CA ILE A 308 0.85 2.10 -11.48
C ILE A 308 1.64 3.29 -12.02
N SER A 309 1.78 4.36 -11.24
CA SER A 309 2.46 5.59 -11.65
C SER A 309 2.82 6.42 -10.43
N ASP A 310 4.07 6.85 -10.31
CA ASP A 310 4.44 7.64 -9.13
C ASP A 310 4.13 9.13 -9.30
N ASN A 311 3.85 9.60 -10.53
CA ASN A 311 3.46 10.95 -10.98
C ASN A 311 4.09 12.18 -10.26
N VAL A 312 5.12 11.93 -9.46
CA VAL A 312 5.85 12.85 -8.62
C VAL A 312 7.33 12.60 -8.88
N LYS A 313 8.11 13.68 -9.02
CA LYS A 313 9.57 13.64 -9.17
C LYS A 313 10.22 14.35 -7.99
N GLY A 314 11.54 14.18 -7.90
CA GLY A 314 12.37 14.94 -6.96
C GLY A 314 12.52 14.34 -5.56
N ILE A 315 11.81 13.27 -5.22
CA ILE A 315 11.70 12.81 -3.82
C ILE A 315 11.82 11.28 -3.66
N MET A 316 12.84 10.66 -4.26
CA MET A 316 13.05 9.19 -4.20
C MET A 316 11.93 8.32 -4.80
N THR A 317 11.01 8.88 -5.59
CA THR A 317 9.95 8.18 -6.31
C THR A 317 10.47 7.27 -7.43
N TYR A 318 9.81 6.14 -7.68
CA TYR A 318 10.16 5.25 -8.77
C TYR A 318 9.57 5.73 -10.11
N GLY A 319 10.24 5.36 -11.21
CA GLY A 319 9.60 5.40 -12.52
C GLY A 319 8.39 4.44 -12.61
N ASP A 320 7.76 4.44 -13.77
CA ASP A 320 6.61 3.58 -14.09
C ASP A 320 6.96 2.08 -14.11
N ALA A 321 6.73 1.35 -13.02
CA ALA A 321 7.16 -0.05 -12.88
C ALA A 321 6.60 -1.00 -13.97
N ILE A 322 5.41 -0.73 -14.50
CA ILE A 322 4.76 -1.56 -15.54
C ILE A 322 5.47 -1.43 -16.90
N CYS A 323 6.00 -0.24 -17.17
CA CYS A 323 6.54 0.13 -18.47
C CYS A 323 8.04 -0.11 -18.58
N ASP A 324 8.68 -0.54 -17.48
CA ASP A 324 10.13 -0.68 -17.36
C ASP A 324 10.93 0.43 -18.08
N PRO A 325 10.70 1.72 -17.78
CA PRO A 325 11.28 2.83 -18.53
C PRO A 325 12.81 2.95 -18.33
N VAL A 326 13.38 2.19 -17.38
CA VAL A 326 14.78 2.27 -16.97
C VAL A 326 15.53 0.93 -17.03
N ARG A 327 14.96 -0.11 -17.67
CA ARG A 327 15.52 -1.47 -17.74
C ARG A 327 15.83 -2.06 -16.36
N TRP A 328 14.78 -2.23 -15.56
CA TRP A 328 14.66 -2.95 -14.31
C TRP A 328 15.44 -4.27 -14.30
N GLN A 329 15.42 -5.01 -15.43
CA GLN A 329 16.12 -6.30 -15.52
C GLN A 329 17.64 -6.17 -15.64
N ASP A 330 18.18 -4.97 -15.91
CA ASP A 330 19.60 -4.75 -16.21
C ASP A 330 20.38 -4.02 -15.09
N GLN A 331 19.76 -3.61 -13.98
CA GLN A 331 20.43 -2.68 -13.05
C GLN A 331 20.71 -3.24 -11.64
N GLY A 332 21.98 -3.62 -11.50
CA GLY A 332 22.82 -3.58 -10.30
C GLY A 332 24.28 -3.26 -10.68
N LYS A 333 24.52 -2.52 -11.78
CA LYS A 333 25.86 -2.40 -12.41
C LYS A 333 26.45 -1.00 -12.57
N ASN A 334 25.70 0.08 -12.37
CA ASN A 334 26.32 1.42 -12.36
C ASN A 334 25.81 2.28 -11.20
N GLU A 335 26.76 2.86 -10.47
CA GLU A 335 26.59 3.51 -9.16
C GLU A 335 26.28 5.00 -9.20
N SER A 336 26.14 5.61 -10.39
CA SER A 336 25.71 7.01 -10.49
C SER A 336 24.20 7.10 -10.38
N ILE A 337 23.71 8.12 -9.67
CA ILE A 337 22.30 8.56 -9.74
C ILE A 337 21.93 8.63 -11.21
N ASN A 338 21.11 7.68 -11.64
CA ASN A 338 20.86 7.40 -13.04
C ASN A 338 20.32 8.67 -13.71
N GLU A 339 21.00 9.22 -14.73
CA GLU A 339 20.42 10.26 -15.62
C GLU A 339 19.01 9.87 -16.09
N TYR A 340 18.77 8.56 -16.20
CA TYR A 340 17.48 7.95 -16.46
C TYR A 340 16.38 8.35 -15.46
N TYR A 341 16.68 8.50 -14.17
CA TYR A 341 15.71 8.86 -13.12
C TYR A 341 15.13 10.27 -13.36
N ILE A 342 16.00 11.25 -13.64
CA ILE A 342 15.61 12.64 -13.90
C ILE A 342 14.86 12.75 -15.25
N GLN A 343 15.29 11.98 -16.25
CA GLN A 343 14.74 12.03 -17.62
C GLN A 343 13.54 11.10 -17.87
N THR A 344 13.13 10.28 -16.89
CA THR A 344 12.02 9.34 -17.06
C THR A 344 10.72 10.08 -17.43
N LYS A 345 10.09 9.63 -18.54
CA LYS A 345 8.72 9.99 -18.86
C LYS A 345 7.79 9.00 -18.17
N PHE A 346 6.85 9.52 -17.37
CA PHE A 346 5.80 8.70 -16.76
C PHE A 346 4.72 8.36 -17.79
N GLY A 347 4.20 7.13 -17.75
CA GLY A 347 3.16 6.64 -18.63
C GLY A 347 3.71 5.95 -19.88
N CYS A 348 3.11 4.80 -20.22
CA CYS A 348 3.25 4.18 -21.54
C CYS A 348 1.89 3.81 -22.13
N PRO A 349 1.74 3.78 -23.46
CA PRO A 349 0.55 3.24 -24.10
C PRO A 349 0.33 1.77 -23.70
N ALA A 350 -0.94 1.35 -23.54
CA ALA A 350 -1.36 -0.04 -23.24
C ALA A 350 -1.07 -0.60 -21.83
N LYS A 351 -0.96 0.25 -20.80
CA LYS A 351 -0.94 -0.19 -19.39
C LYS A 351 -2.21 -0.93 -18.98
N PHE A 352 -3.35 -0.39 -19.41
CA PHE A 352 -4.67 -0.85 -19.03
C PHE A 352 -5.23 -1.79 -20.10
N VAL A 353 -6.05 -2.74 -19.68
CA VAL A 353 -6.66 -3.73 -20.58
C VAL A 353 -7.54 -3.09 -21.68
N ASP A 354 -8.01 -1.86 -21.49
CA ASP A 354 -8.76 -1.11 -22.50
C ASP A 354 -7.88 -0.27 -23.44
N GLY A 355 -6.55 -0.35 -23.30
CA GLY A 355 -5.58 0.38 -24.09
C GLY A 355 -5.43 1.87 -23.75
N LYS A 356 -6.22 2.40 -22.80
CA LYS A 356 -6.12 3.78 -22.35
C LYS A 356 -4.96 3.97 -21.38
N ASN A 357 -4.66 5.24 -21.08
CA ASN A 357 -3.73 5.62 -20.04
C ASN A 357 -4.44 6.58 -19.08
N TYR A 358 -4.24 6.35 -17.78
CA TYR A 358 -4.82 7.14 -16.69
C TYR A 358 -3.66 7.70 -15.89
N ASN A 359 -3.31 8.96 -16.16
CA ASN A 359 -2.07 9.57 -15.66
C ASN A 359 -2.17 9.94 -14.18
N LYS A 360 -3.38 10.18 -13.66
CA LYS A 360 -3.60 10.52 -12.26
C LYS A 360 -3.57 9.29 -11.34
N LEU A 361 -3.92 8.12 -11.86
CA LEU A 361 -3.97 6.88 -11.10
C LEU A 361 -2.57 6.42 -10.67
N LYS A 362 -2.33 6.46 -9.35
CA LYS A 362 -1.06 6.11 -8.72
C LYS A 362 -0.91 4.61 -8.48
N GLY A 363 -1.99 3.96 -8.03
CA GLY A 363 -1.98 2.53 -7.75
C GLY A 363 -3.34 1.94 -7.41
N ASN A 364 -3.40 0.62 -7.47
CA ASN A 364 -4.53 -0.17 -6.98
C ASN A 364 -4.15 -0.78 -5.63
N ILE A 365 -5.08 -0.77 -4.69
CA ILE A 365 -4.93 -1.29 -3.33
C ILE A 365 -5.91 -2.44 -3.16
N TRP A 366 -5.43 -3.56 -2.63
CA TRP A 366 -6.26 -4.63 -2.13
C TRP A 366 -6.27 -4.52 -0.62
N PHE A 367 -7.45 -4.34 -0.03
CA PHE A 367 -7.60 -4.18 1.41
C PHE A 367 -8.49 -5.28 1.97
N SER A 368 -7.87 -6.32 2.54
CA SER A 368 -8.55 -7.47 3.14
C SER A 368 -8.44 -7.54 4.66
N SER A 369 -7.78 -6.56 5.29
CA SER A 369 -7.61 -6.52 6.75
C SER A 369 -8.80 -5.87 7.45
N THR A 370 -8.94 -6.13 8.75
CA THR A 370 -9.85 -5.40 9.64
C THR A 370 -9.20 -4.17 10.29
N SER A 371 -7.87 -4.02 10.14
CA SER A 371 -7.08 -2.91 10.67
C SER A 371 -6.82 -1.87 9.57
N PHE A 372 -7.21 -0.63 9.82
CA PHE A 372 -6.89 0.52 8.98
C PHE A 372 -5.45 0.97 9.11
N ASP A 373 -4.70 0.52 10.12
CA ASP A 373 -3.25 0.71 10.12
C ASP A 373 -2.60 -0.01 8.94
N ASP A 374 -3.11 -1.19 8.58
CA ASP A 374 -2.65 -1.94 7.40
C ASP A 374 -3.04 -1.21 6.11
N LEU A 375 -4.22 -0.57 6.07
CA LEU A 375 -4.62 0.25 4.94
C LEU A 375 -3.71 1.48 4.83
N ASN A 376 -3.44 2.18 5.92
CA ASN A 376 -2.55 3.34 5.94
C ASN A 376 -1.13 2.91 5.50
N GLU A 377 -0.62 1.76 5.96
CA GLU A 377 0.65 1.20 5.50
C GLU A 377 0.63 0.91 3.99
N THR A 378 -0.38 0.18 3.51
CA THR A 378 -0.50 -0.20 2.10
C THR A 378 -0.63 1.03 1.21
N PHE A 379 -1.40 2.02 1.67
CA PHE A 379 -1.56 3.30 1.00
C PHE A 379 -0.21 4.01 0.90
N ALA A 380 0.55 4.10 1.99
CA ALA A 380 1.85 4.76 2.01
C ALA A 380 2.85 4.25 0.98
N GLN A 381 2.68 3.01 0.49
CA GLN A 381 3.53 2.46 -0.56
C GLN A 381 3.48 3.29 -1.85
N TRP A 382 2.49 4.17 -2.08
CA TRP A 382 2.52 5.07 -3.24
C TRP A 382 3.67 6.08 -3.22
N ILE A 383 4.20 6.42 -2.04
CA ILE A 383 5.24 7.45 -1.85
C ILE A 383 6.51 7.14 -2.65
N GLY A 384 6.85 5.85 -2.83
CA GLY A 384 8.05 5.44 -3.53
C GLY A 384 9.33 5.75 -2.74
N ILE A 385 9.96 4.72 -2.18
CA ILE A 385 11.20 4.88 -1.38
C ILE A 385 12.50 4.60 -2.16
N GLY A 386 12.43 4.61 -3.49
CA GLY A 386 13.56 4.37 -4.40
C GLY A 386 14.12 2.94 -4.36
N PRO A 387 14.76 2.41 -5.41
CA PRO A 387 15.32 1.04 -5.39
C PRO A 387 16.45 0.89 -4.38
N LYS A 388 16.72 -0.35 -3.95
CA LYS A 388 17.74 -0.71 -2.94
C LYS A 388 19.16 -0.20 -3.22
N ASN A 389 19.45 0.23 -4.45
CA ASN A 389 20.76 0.76 -4.83
C ASN A 389 20.82 2.30 -4.78
N ILE A 390 19.73 3.00 -4.46
CA ILE A 390 19.78 4.44 -4.23
C ILE A 390 20.54 4.71 -2.93
N LYS A 391 21.67 5.40 -3.08
CA LYS A 391 22.57 5.81 -2.00
C LYS A 391 22.01 7.04 -1.27
N PHE A 392 21.05 6.85 -0.37
CA PHE A 392 20.48 7.85 0.54
C PHE A 392 20.19 7.20 1.89
N PRO A 393 20.42 7.84 3.04
CA PRO A 393 20.86 9.24 3.22
C PRO A 393 22.37 9.47 3.12
N GLY A 394 23.16 8.47 2.72
CA GLY A 394 24.62 8.62 2.55
C GLY A 394 25.18 7.81 1.40
N ASN A 395 26.45 8.06 1.06
CA ASN A 395 27.12 7.57 -0.15
C ASN A 395 27.22 6.03 -0.29
N ASP A 396 26.96 5.26 0.76
CA ASP A 396 27.06 3.79 0.78
C ASP A 396 25.87 3.11 1.47
N ILE A 397 24.80 3.86 1.71
CA ILE A 397 23.62 3.40 2.45
C ILE A 397 22.39 3.59 1.58
N ALA A 398 21.53 2.58 1.58
CA ALA A 398 20.21 2.67 1.00
C ALA A 398 19.16 2.66 2.10
N TRP A 399 18.31 3.69 2.12
CA TRP A 399 17.28 3.90 3.14
C TRP A 399 16.20 2.81 3.14
N ASN A 400 16.20 1.96 2.12
CA ASN A 400 15.35 0.78 1.97
C ASN A 400 16.17 -0.51 1.81
N SER A 401 17.42 -0.57 2.29
CA SER A 401 18.35 -1.67 1.99
C SER A 401 17.78 -3.08 2.23
N PHE A 402 16.93 -3.26 3.24
CA PHE A 402 16.34 -4.56 3.61
C PHE A 402 15.09 -4.95 2.80
N SER A 403 14.42 -4.00 2.15
CA SER A 403 13.19 -4.30 1.39
C SER A 403 12.99 -3.33 0.23
N ASP A 404 12.42 -3.80 -0.87
CA ASP A 404 12.25 -2.92 -2.04
C ASP A 404 11.15 -1.84 -1.81
N TYR A 405 10.37 -1.94 -0.73
CA TYR A 405 9.12 -1.20 -0.55
C TYR A 405 8.89 -0.57 0.84
N LYS A 406 9.71 -0.91 1.85
CA LYS A 406 9.65 -0.36 3.22
C LYS A 406 10.97 0.29 3.66
N ILE A 407 10.86 1.26 4.57
CA ILE A 407 11.98 1.99 5.16
C ILE A 407 12.72 1.07 6.11
N ASP A 408 14.04 1.07 5.99
CA ASP A 408 14.97 0.30 6.80
C ASP A 408 14.81 0.58 8.29
N SER A 409 14.84 -0.47 9.10
CA SER A 409 14.61 -0.42 10.54
C SER A 409 15.63 0.38 11.34
N PHE A 410 16.83 0.64 10.79
CA PHE A 410 17.84 1.49 11.44
C PHE A 410 17.64 2.99 11.19
N SER A 411 16.56 3.34 10.50
CA SER A 411 16.06 4.71 10.40
C SER A 411 15.27 5.11 11.64
N SER A 412 15.50 6.33 12.14
CA SER A 412 14.69 6.92 13.21
C SER A 412 13.36 7.52 12.72
N VAL A 413 13.06 7.43 11.41
CA VAL A 413 11.78 7.88 10.84
C VAL A 413 10.68 6.94 11.31
N MET A 414 9.64 7.50 11.92
CA MET A 414 8.46 6.75 12.35
C MET A 414 7.34 6.87 11.31
N GLY A 415 6.56 5.81 11.20
CA GLY A 415 5.37 5.76 10.38
C GLY A 415 5.06 4.35 9.89
N PRO A 416 4.00 4.22 9.08
CA PRO A 416 3.54 2.92 8.59
C PRO A 416 4.57 2.17 7.72
N LEU A 417 5.45 2.87 7.01
CA LEU A 417 6.46 2.24 6.14
C LEU A 417 7.73 1.77 6.86
N THR A 418 7.94 2.12 8.12
CA THR A 418 9.19 1.76 8.84
C THR A 418 9.10 0.32 9.33
N THR A 419 10.06 -0.52 8.96
CA THR A 419 10.10 -1.92 9.42
C THR A 419 10.53 -2.02 10.89
N ASN A 420 10.30 -3.19 11.48
CA ASN A 420 10.75 -3.52 12.83
C ASN A 420 12.26 -3.78 12.82
N LEU A 421 12.93 -3.50 13.94
CA LEU A 421 14.37 -3.75 14.12
C LEU A 421 14.70 -5.22 13.90
N VAL A 422 15.84 -5.43 13.23
CA VAL A 422 16.39 -6.75 12.92
C VAL A 422 17.78 -6.89 13.53
N ASN A 423 18.30 -8.11 13.63
CA ASN A 423 19.66 -8.31 14.07
C ASN A 423 20.62 -7.71 13.03
N PRO A 424 21.49 -6.73 13.38
CA PRO A 424 22.36 -6.05 12.41
C PRO A 424 23.35 -6.99 11.72
N LYS A 425 23.66 -8.16 12.31
CA LYS A 425 24.59 -9.15 11.74
C LYS A 425 23.93 -10.12 10.76
N ILE A 426 22.63 -10.38 10.91
CA ILE A 426 21.87 -11.34 10.10
C ILE A 426 21.02 -10.59 9.05
N GLY A 427 20.51 -9.41 9.40
CA GLY A 427 19.64 -8.60 8.55
C GLY A 427 18.20 -9.09 8.55
N LYS A 428 17.51 -8.90 7.42
CA LYS A 428 16.06 -9.11 7.25
C LYS A 428 15.54 -10.51 7.61
N ASP A 429 16.40 -11.51 7.68
CA ASP A 429 16.03 -12.89 8.01
C ASP A 429 16.04 -13.15 9.53
N SER A 430 15.98 -12.09 10.33
CA SER A 430 15.99 -12.14 11.79
C SER A 430 15.09 -11.05 12.37
N THR A 431 14.64 -11.25 13.61
CA THR A 431 13.90 -10.25 14.38
C THR A 431 14.73 -9.80 15.59
N LEU A 432 14.64 -8.53 15.94
CA LEU A 432 15.14 -8.00 17.21
C LEU A 432 13.96 -7.74 18.13
N LYS A 433 14.06 -8.26 19.36
CA LYS A 433 13.07 -8.06 20.42
C LYS A 433 13.70 -7.43 21.65
N ILE A 434 12.93 -6.62 22.35
CA ILE A 434 13.26 -6.08 23.66
C ILE A 434 12.48 -6.81 24.74
N LYS A 435 13.12 -7.03 25.88
CA LYS A 435 12.50 -7.66 27.04
C LYS A 435 11.66 -6.61 27.80
N ILE A 436 10.36 -6.86 27.91
CA ILE A 436 9.39 -6.02 28.66
C ILE A 436 9.28 -6.53 30.10
N SER A 437 9.29 -7.84 30.28
CA SER A 437 9.29 -8.53 31.58
C SER A 437 10.00 -9.88 31.46
N ASP A 438 10.08 -10.66 32.54
CA ASP A 438 10.70 -11.99 32.51
C ASP A 438 10.02 -12.98 31.57
N THR A 439 8.75 -12.75 31.22
CA THR A 439 7.96 -13.64 30.35
C THR A 439 7.48 -12.97 29.07
N GLN A 440 7.74 -11.67 28.89
CA GLN A 440 7.22 -10.89 27.78
C GLN A 440 8.34 -10.18 27.04
N THR A 441 8.35 -10.35 25.72
CA THR A 441 9.18 -9.59 24.80
C THR A 441 8.30 -8.86 23.79
N SER A 442 8.83 -7.80 23.18
CA SER A 442 8.19 -7.09 22.08
C SER A 442 9.20 -6.86 20.99
N GLU A 443 8.79 -6.94 19.73
CA GLU A 443 9.54 -6.32 18.64
C GLU A 443 9.65 -4.80 18.87
N ALA A 444 10.64 -4.16 18.25
CA ALA A 444 10.94 -2.76 18.52
C ALA A 444 11.21 -1.95 17.25
N LYS A 445 11.07 -0.62 17.38
CA LYS A 445 11.55 0.37 16.41
C LYS A 445 12.50 1.37 17.07
N LEU A 446 13.27 2.08 16.23
CA LEU A 446 14.33 2.98 16.69
C LEU A 446 13.83 4.41 16.94
N ARG A 447 13.92 4.91 18.16
CA ARG A 447 13.61 6.31 18.49
C ARG A 447 14.87 7.07 18.90
N TYR A 448 15.08 8.27 18.36
CA TYR A 448 16.19 9.14 18.78
C TYR A 448 15.78 10.07 19.93
N ASN A 449 16.66 10.22 20.93
CA ASN A 449 16.52 11.18 22.00
C ASN A 449 17.54 12.34 21.82
N PRO A 450 17.09 13.55 21.46
CA PRO A 450 17.99 14.67 21.19
C PRO A 450 18.69 15.21 22.45
N THR A 451 18.09 15.04 23.62
CA THR A 451 18.63 15.54 24.90
C THR A 451 19.85 14.72 25.32
N THR A 452 19.73 13.39 25.26
CA THR A 452 20.80 12.47 25.66
C THR A 452 21.72 12.09 24.50
N LYS A 453 21.33 12.37 23.25
CA LYS A 453 22.02 11.94 22.02
C LYS A 453 22.19 10.42 21.95
N THR A 454 21.19 9.71 22.43
CA THR A 454 21.10 8.24 22.43
C THR A 454 19.90 7.80 21.61
N PHE A 455 19.87 6.52 21.29
CA PHE A 455 18.70 5.89 20.70
C PHE A 455 18.03 4.97 21.70
N THR A 456 16.74 4.74 21.52
CA THR A 456 15.95 3.83 22.34
C THR A 456 15.17 2.92 21.41
N MET A 457 15.25 1.63 21.69
CA MET A 457 14.39 0.60 21.12
C MET A 457 13.05 0.68 21.81
N VAL A 458 12.02 1.08 21.07
CA VAL A 458 10.67 1.31 21.60
C VAL A 458 9.76 0.16 21.17
N PRO A 459 8.95 -0.41 22.08
CA PRO A 459 7.96 -1.43 21.75
C PRO A 459 7.04 -0.98 20.60
N ILE A 460 6.61 -1.89 19.72
CA ILE A 460 5.76 -1.54 18.56
C ILE A 460 4.44 -0.86 18.98
N ASP A 461 3.84 -1.29 20.09
CA ASP A 461 2.61 -0.73 20.63
C ASP A 461 2.76 0.70 21.16
N GLU A 462 3.98 1.12 21.51
CA GLU A 462 4.32 2.50 21.89
C GLU A 462 4.76 3.39 20.71
N VAL A 463 4.78 2.85 19.48
CA VAL A 463 5.14 3.61 18.28
C VAL A 463 3.92 4.33 17.72
N THR A 464 4.10 5.63 17.43
CA THR A 464 3.11 6.38 16.66
C THR A 464 2.98 5.78 15.26
N LYS A 465 1.74 5.50 14.86
CA LYS A 465 1.39 5.03 13.51
C LYS A 465 1.16 6.21 12.54
N GLU A 466 1.30 7.45 13.02
CA GLU A 466 1.24 8.65 12.19
C GLU A 466 2.47 8.78 11.29
N TYR A 467 2.30 9.46 10.14
CA TYR A 467 3.40 9.77 9.24
C TYR A 467 4.29 10.88 9.80
N ASP A 468 5.60 10.66 9.77
CA ASP A 468 6.59 11.70 10.06
C ASP A 468 6.69 12.75 8.93
N ASP A 469 7.23 13.93 9.28
CA ASP A 469 7.26 15.11 8.40
C ASP A 469 7.93 14.86 7.04
N ILE A 470 8.94 13.99 7.00
CA ILE A 470 9.59 13.63 5.74
C ILE A 470 8.65 12.83 4.83
N LEU A 471 7.84 11.93 5.40
CA LEU A 471 6.82 11.17 4.66
C LEU A 471 5.68 12.08 4.22
N LEU A 472 5.24 12.99 5.10
CA LEU A 472 4.21 13.99 4.78
C LEU A 472 4.68 14.96 3.67
N TYR A 473 5.95 15.34 3.66
CA TYR A 473 6.56 16.10 2.56
C TYR A 473 6.52 15.30 1.25
N MET A 474 6.95 14.03 1.30
CA MET A 474 6.93 13.17 0.11
C MET A 474 5.50 12.98 -0.43
N MET A 475 4.52 12.80 0.46
CA MET A 475 3.10 12.75 0.11
C MET A 475 2.58 14.07 -0.50
N GLY A 476 3.29 15.19 -0.31
CA GLY A 476 2.84 16.51 -0.71
C GLY A 476 1.77 17.08 0.21
N LEU A 477 1.72 16.63 1.47
CA LEU A 477 0.84 17.15 2.52
C LEU A 477 1.51 18.21 3.38
N LYS A 478 2.85 18.33 3.29
CA LYS A 478 3.64 19.29 4.05
C LYS A 478 4.68 19.96 3.16
N SER A 479 4.89 21.26 3.35
CA SER A 479 5.87 22.03 2.58
C SER A 479 7.30 21.69 2.99
N TYR A 480 8.29 22.08 2.17
CA TYR A 480 9.70 21.99 2.56
C TYR A 480 9.95 22.76 3.86
N ASP A 481 9.51 24.02 3.93
CA ASP A 481 9.75 24.93 5.05
C ASP A 481 9.14 24.42 6.37
N ASP A 482 8.02 23.70 6.30
CA ASP A 482 7.38 23.13 7.49
C ASP A 482 8.02 21.79 7.91
N SER A 483 8.76 21.12 7.03
CA SER A 483 9.35 19.78 7.26
C SER A 483 10.81 19.82 7.70
N GLN A 484 11.08 20.52 8.80
CA GLN A 484 12.44 20.73 9.33
C GLN A 484 12.91 19.65 10.33
N LYS A 485 12.05 18.67 10.66
CA LYS A 485 12.41 17.59 11.59
C LYS A 485 13.62 16.82 11.06
N ARG A 486 14.57 16.55 11.96
CA ARG A 486 15.82 15.81 11.68
C ARG A 486 15.67 14.35 12.09
N TYR A 487 16.21 13.48 11.26
CA TYR A 487 16.20 12.03 11.41
C TYR A 487 17.60 11.48 11.32
N PHE A 488 17.76 10.24 11.77
CA PHE A 488 19.05 9.60 11.87
C PHE A 488 18.97 8.18 11.32
N TYR A 489 20.00 7.80 10.59
CA TYR A 489 20.21 6.43 10.14
C TYR A 489 21.47 5.88 10.80
N LEU A 490 21.37 4.70 11.38
CA LEU A 490 22.49 3.99 11.99
C LEU A 490 23.05 2.96 11.01
N ASP A 491 24.36 2.94 10.79
CA ASP A 491 24.96 1.95 9.90
C ASP A 491 24.97 0.57 10.58
N PRO A 492 24.19 -0.42 10.11
CA PRO A 492 24.12 -1.73 10.74
C PRO A 492 25.47 -2.43 10.86
N LYS A 493 26.44 -2.11 9.99
CA LYS A 493 27.79 -2.71 10.04
C LYS A 493 28.60 -2.25 11.26
N GLU A 494 28.25 -1.10 11.83
CA GLU A 494 28.96 -0.51 12.96
C GLU A 494 28.20 -0.64 14.28
N ILE A 495 26.93 -1.09 14.23
CA ILE A 495 26.12 -1.31 15.42
C ILE A 495 26.61 -2.54 16.19
N ASN A 496 26.84 -2.36 17.49
CA ASN A 496 27.25 -3.40 18.42
C ASN A 496 26.38 -3.36 19.68
N LEU A 497 25.30 -4.12 19.67
CA LEU A 497 24.34 -4.22 20.77
C LEU A 497 24.85 -5.20 21.84
N LYS A 498 25.53 -4.69 22.87
CA LYS A 498 26.28 -5.53 23.82
C LYS A 498 25.39 -6.30 24.80
N ASP A 499 24.22 -5.75 25.08
CA ASP A 499 23.26 -6.28 26.05
C ASP A 499 22.22 -7.23 25.42
N CYS A 500 22.46 -7.67 24.18
CA CYS A 500 21.55 -8.53 23.44
C CYS A 500 22.12 -9.92 23.19
N GLU A 501 21.28 -10.93 23.38
CA GLU A 501 21.63 -12.34 23.26
C GLU A 501 20.87 -12.97 22.11
N SER A 502 21.57 -13.81 21.32
CA SER A 502 20.92 -14.56 20.24
C SER A 502 20.14 -15.74 20.82
N SER A 503 18.89 -15.91 20.41
CA SER A 503 18.10 -17.10 20.71
C SER A 503 18.40 -18.23 19.72
N GLU A 504 17.88 -19.43 19.98
CA GLU A 504 17.99 -20.59 19.08
C GLU A 504 17.24 -20.39 17.75
N GLU A 505 16.33 -19.41 17.67
CA GLU A 505 15.46 -19.15 16.50
C GLU A 505 15.94 -17.99 15.62
N ASN A 506 17.24 -17.65 15.66
CA ASN A 506 17.82 -16.48 14.98
C ASN A 506 17.26 -15.12 15.45
N GLU A 507 16.58 -15.08 16.60
CA GLU A 507 16.12 -13.82 17.18
C GLU A 507 17.22 -13.19 18.03
N LEU A 508 17.25 -11.86 18.10
CA LEU A 508 18.15 -11.12 18.99
C LEU A 508 17.32 -10.48 20.11
N ILE A 509 17.51 -10.91 21.35
CA ILE A 509 16.76 -10.44 22.50
C ILE A 509 17.61 -9.50 23.34
N CYS A 510 17.17 -8.25 23.48
CA CYS A 510 17.87 -7.20 24.20
C CYS A 510 17.27 -6.99 25.59
N ASN A 511 18.11 -7.01 26.63
CA ASN A 511 17.70 -6.71 28.01
C ASN A 511 17.61 -5.21 28.30
N ASN A 512 18.37 -4.42 27.54
CA ASN A 512 18.41 -2.97 27.63
C ASN A 512 17.84 -2.37 26.33
N SER A 513 16.97 -1.37 26.45
CA SER A 513 16.39 -0.67 25.31
C SER A 513 17.24 0.50 24.82
N LEU A 514 18.20 0.96 25.62
CA LEU A 514 19.05 2.10 25.29
C LEU A 514 20.21 1.67 24.38
N ILE A 515 20.45 2.42 23.31
CA ILE A 515 21.62 2.27 22.44
C ILE A 515 22.47 3.54 22.57
N THR A 516 23.68 3.38 23.12
CA THR A 516 24.60 4.49 23.40
C THR A 516 25.59 4.73 22.25
N LYS A 517 26.34 5.83 22.34
CA LYS A 517 27.30 6.24 21.31
C LYS A 517 28.40 5.22 21.04
N ASP A 518 28.80 4.47 22.05
CA ASP A 518 29.77 3.38 21.92
C ASP A 518 29.17 2.09 21.31
N GLU A 519 27.86 2.05 21.08
CA GLU A 519 27.16 0.93 20.47
C GLU A 519 26.72 1.21 19.04
N TYR A 520 26.23 2.41 18.70
CA TYR A 520 25.68 2.65 17.35
C TYR A 520 26.70 3.01 16.26
N GLY A 521 27.96 3.30 16.62
CA GLY A 521 29.01 3.62 15.65
C GLY A 521 28.70 4.86 14.79
N ARG A 522 28.77 4.73 13.47
CA ARG A 522 28.41 5.79 12.51
C ARG A 522 26.90 6.05 12.48
N MET A 523 26.57 7.32 12.64
CA MET A 523 25.24 7.88 12.53
C MET A 523 25.21 8.92 11.40
N ILE A 524 24.20 8.87 10.56
CA ILE A 524 23.96 9.85 9.50
C ILE A 524 22.71 10.63 9.84
N GLU A 525 22.85 11.94 10.02
CA GLU A 525 21.71 12.85 10.17
C GLU A 525 21.19 13.27 8.80
N PHE A 526 19.87 13.25 8.62
CA PHE A 526 19.21 13.63 7.38
C PHE A 526 17.81 14.20 7.62
N GLY A 527 17.24 14.79 6.59
CA GLY A 527 15.87 15.26 6.55
C GLY A 527 15.47 15.63 5.13
N VAL A 528 14.43 16.45 5.01
CA VAL A 528 13.96 16.90 3.69
C VAL A 528 15.02 17.70 2.94
N LYS A 529 15.86 18.47 3.66
CA LYS A 529 16.98 19.21 3.07
C LYS A 529 17.90 18.31 2.25
N GLU A 530 18.46 17.27 2.85
CA GLU A 530 19.41 16.37 2.18
C GLU A 530 18.72 15.59 1.05
N MET A 531 17.43 15.27 1.22
CA MET A 531 16.63 14.65 0.17
C MET A 531 16.50 15.58 -1.05
N VAL A 532 16.17 16.86 -0.84
CA VAL A 532 16.05 17.86 -1.90
C VAL A 532 17.39 18.16 -2.55
N GLU A 533 18.48 18.27 -1.77
CA GLU A 533 19.83 18.47 -2.29
C GLU A 533 20.25 17.33 -3.23
N GLN A 534 19.83 16.09 -2.96
CA GLN A 534 20.19 14.93 -3.75
C GLN A 534 19.26 14.67 -4.94
N PHE A 535 17.95 14.82 -4.75
CA PHE A 535 16.95 14.39 -5.74
C PHE A 535 16.22 15.54 -6.43
N GLY A 536 16.32 16.76 -5.91
CA GLY A 536 15.59 17.94 -6.36
C GLY A 536 14.33 18.20 -5.51
N GLU A 537 13.63 19.29 -5.82
CA GLU A 537 12.35 19.58 -5.16
C GLU A 537 11.24 18.65 -5.67
N ARG A 538 10.25 18.39 -4.81
CA ARG A 538 9.03 17.69 -5.21
C ARG A 538 8.34 18.40 -6.38
N ASP A 539 8.11 17.67 -7.47
CA ASP A 539 7.38 18.13 -8.65
C ASP A 539 6.22 17.17 -8.97
N PRO A 540 4.95 17.62 -8.99
CA PRO A 540 4.49 18.99 -8.78
C PRO A 540 4.78 19.51 -7.38
N ILE A 541 5.07 20.81 -7.28
CA ILE A 541 5.16 21.52 -6.01
C ILE A 541 3.81 21.39 -5.29
N TYR A 542 3.84 21.36 -3.95
CA TYR A 542 2.66 21.36 -3.08
C TYR A 542 1.51 22.19 -3.66
N ASN A 543 0.38 21.55 -3.94
CA ASN A 543 -0.84 22.17 -4.45
C ASN A 543 -1.98 21.77 -3.50
N PRO A 544 -2.87 22.68 -3.09
CA PRO A 544 -4.07 22.33 -2.34
C PRO A 544 -4.90 21.19 -2.96
N SER A 545 -4.89 21.04 -4.29
CA SER A 545 -5.52 19.90 -4.98
C SER A 545 -4.86 18.54 -4.74
N ALA A 546 -3.63 18.50 -4.20
CA ALA A 546 -2.93 17.29 -3.79
C ALA A 546 -3.21 16.89 -2.33
N ILE A 547 -3.92 17.74 -1.56
CA ILE A 547 -4.33 17.46 -0.19
C ILE A 547 -5.46 16.42 -0.17
N ASN A 548 -6.37 16.49 -1.13
CA ASN A 548 -7.49 15.56 -1.26
C ASN A 548 -7.20 14.52 -2.35
N LEU A 549 -7.11 13.26 -1.93
CA LEU A 549 -6.92 12.13 -2.84
C LEU A 549 -8.28 11.51 -3.20
N ASN A 550 -8.59 11.48 -4.50
CA ASN A 550 -9.74 10.74 -5.02
C ASN A 550 -9.42 9.25 -5.01
N SER A 551 -9.75 8.57 -3.90
CA SER A 551 -9.41 7.18 -3.65
C SER A 551 -10.67 6.36 -3.36
N PRO A 552 -11.57 6.18 -4.35
CA PRO A 552 -12.79 5.42 -4.17
C PRO A 552 -12.47 4.04 -3.60
N VAL A 553 -13.24 3.68 -2.57
CA VAL A 553 -13.25 2.37 -1.96
C VAL A 553 -14.37 1.58 -2.58
N ILE A 554 -14.05 0.42 -3.13
CA ILE A 554 -14.94 -0.41 -3.92
C ILE A 554 -15.09 -1.76 -3.24
N VAL A 555 -16.22 -1.93 -2.58
CA VAL A 555 -16.59 -3.19 -1.96
C VAL A 555 -17.08 -4.14 -3.05
N LEU A 556 -16.38 -5.27 -3.18
CA LEU A 556 -16.63 -6.32 -4.14
C LEU A 556 -17.66 -7.29 -3.57
N THR A 557 -18.91 -7.18 -4.03
CA THR A 557 -20.03 -7.98 -3.54
C THR A 557 -20.40 -9.06 -4.54
N LYS A 558 -21.02 -10.15 -4.06
CA LYS A 558 -21.56 -11.19 -4.97
C LYS A 558 -22.70 -10.64 -5.82
N ASN A 559 -23.68 -10.08 -5.15
CA ASN A 559 -24.90 -9.49 -5.73
C ASN A 559 -24.95 -8.01 -5.36
N LEU A 560 -26.08 -7.36 -5.64
CA LEU A 560 -26.35 -6.03 -5.10
C LEU A 560 -26.21 -6.04 -3.57
N PRO A 561 -25.55 -5.02 -2.98
CA PRO A 561 -25.34 -4.95 -1.54
C PRO A 561 -26.69 -4.85 -0.81
N THR A 562 -26.78 -5.46 0.37
CA THR A 562 -27.94 -5.27 1.25
C THR A 562 -27.91 -3.87 1.87
N GLU A 563 -29.02 -3.45 2.47
CA GLU A 563 -29.06 -2.19 3.21
C GLU A 563 -28.06 -2.16 4.37
N ALA A 564 -27.88 -3.29 5.06
CA ALA A 564 -26.90 -3.42 6.13
C ALA A 564 -25.45 -3.35 5.60
N ASP A 565 -25.17 -3.91 4.42
CA ASP A 565 -23.86 -3.75 3.76
C ASP A 565 -23.57 -2.28 3.46
N ILE A 566 -24.54 -1.59 2.84
CA ILE A 566 -24.45 -0.16 2.52
C ILE A 566 -24.18 0.64 3.80
N ALA A 567 -24.97 0.39 4.85
CA ALA A 567 -24.89 1.15 6.09
C ALA A 567 -23.57 0.92 6.84
N TYR A 568 -23.12 -0.32 6.92
CA TYR A 568 -21.85 -0.67 7.55
C TYR A 568 -20.67 -0.01 6.85
N TYR A 569 -20.49 -0.25 5.56
CA TYR A 569 -19.32 0.23 4.83
C TYR A 569 -19.33 1.75 4.63
N HIS A 570 -20.51 2.35 4.45
CA HIS A 570 -20.63 3.81 4.43
C HIS A 570 -20.10 4.42 5.72
N THR A 571 -20.52 3.88 6.86
CA THR A 571 -20.15 4.38 8.19
C THR A 571 -18.67 4.12 8.47
N LEU A 572 -18.16 2.95 8.08
CA LEU A 572 -16.77 2.55 8.24
C LEU A 572 -15.81 3.48 7.46
N PHE A 573 -16.05 3.67 6.16
CA PHE A 573 -15.16 4.49 5.33
C PHE A 573 -15.43 5.99 5.47
N LYS A 574 -16.59 6.39 6.00
CA LYS A 574 -16.78 7.74 6.54
C LYS A 574 -15.86 7.98 7.74
N TRP A 575 -15.86 7.08 8.71
CA TRP A 575 -14.99 7.20 9.89
C TRP A 575 -13.52 7.23 9.47
N TRP A 576 -13.05 6.27 8.67
CA TRP A 576 -11.64 6.23 8.28
C TRP A 576 -11.21 7.49 7.51
N GLY A 577 -12.02 7.97 6.57
CA GLY A 577 -11.67 9.13 5.75
C GLY A 577 -11.89 10.50 6.39
N GLN A 578 -12.75 10.61 7.42
CA GLN A 578 -13.23 11.91 7.94
C GLN A 578 -13.14 12.09 9.46
N SER A 579 -12.85 11.04 10.23
CA SER A 579 -12.68 11.14 11.68
C SER A 579 -11.28 11.62 12.02
N SER A 580 -11.12 12.36 13.12
CA SER A 580 -9.81 12.70 13.70
C SER A 580 -9.50 11.85 14.93
N GLN A 581 -10.12 10.68 15.04
CA GLN A 581 -10.06 9.82 16.21
C GLN A 581 -9.74 8.39 15.80
N SER A 582 -8.89 7.76 16.61
CA SER A 582 -8.52 6.36 16.47
C SER A 582 -9.50 5.48 17.22
N ILE A 583 -9.68 4.27 16.70
CA ILE A 583 -10.47 3.24 17.36
C ILE A 583 -9.51 2.07 17.58
N PRO A 584 -9.25 1.63 18.83
CA PRO A 584 -8.25 0.59 19.10
C PRO A 584 -8.42 -0.68 18.26
N GLN A 585 -9.67 -1.09 17.99
CA GLN A 585 -10.03 -2.26 17.20
C GLN A 585 -9.87 -2.07 15.68
N LEU A 586 -9.78 -0.82 15.21
CA LEU A 586 -9.69 -0.47 13.79
C LEU A 586 -8.37 0.21 13.42
N GLY A 587 -7.61 0.77 14.37
CA GLY A 587 -6.41 1.55 14.10
C GLY A 587 -6.68 3.05 13.90
N LEU A 588 -5.74 3.74 13.24
CA LEU A 588 -5.84 5.16 12.94
C LEU A 588 -6.76 5.43 11.74
N SER A 589 -7.54 6.49 11.84
CA SER A 589 -8.16 7.13 10.67
C SER A 589 -7.11 7.75 9.74
N TYR A 590 -7.45 8.00 8.48
CA TYR A 590 -6.53 8.65 7.52
C TYR A 590 -6.16 10.07 7.94
N ILE A 591 -7.13 10.85 8.45
CA ILE A 591 -6.87 12.22 8.93
C ILE A 591 -5.89 12.18 10.11
N GLU A 592 -6.10 11.29 11.09
CA GLU A 592 -5.18 11.17 12.23
C GLU A 592 -3.80 10.67 11.81
N ALA A 593 -3.72 9.63 10.96
CA ALA A 593 -2.46 9.11 10.43
C ALA A 593 -1.66 10.22 9.72
N THR A 594 -2.34 11.14 9.02
CA THR A 594 -1.74 12.28 8.33
C THR A 594 -1.66 13.56 9.17
N LYS A 595 -1.88 13.48 10.49
CA LYS A 595 -1.82 14.61 11.44
C LYS A 595 -2.75 15.78 11.08
N GLY A 596 -3.90 15.48 10.48
CA GLY A 596 -4.89 16.45 10.05
C GLY A 596 -4.57 17.16 8.74
N LEU A 597 -3.50 16.77 8.04
CA LEU A 597 -3.04 17.44 6.82
C LEU A 597 -3.63 16.84 5.54
N GLY A 598 -4.05 15.57 5.56
CA GLY A 598 -4.58 14.87 4.39
C GLY A 598 -6.10 14.79 4.38
N GLU A 599 -6.67 14.89 3.18
CA GLU A 599 -8.08 14.58 2.91
C GLU A 599 -8.16 13.40 1.92
N ILE A 600 -9.26 12.65 1.99
CA ILE A 600 -9.49 11.53 1.10
C ILE A 600 -10.96 11.39 0.75
N THR A 601 -11.23 11.18 -0.53
CA THR A 601 -12.58 10.92 -1.04
C THR A 601 -12.72 9.44 -1.36
N THR A 602 -13.54 8.74 -0.57
CA THR A 602 -13.69 7.27 -0.59
C THR A 602 -14.95 6.77 -1.29
N GLY A 603 -15.93 7.64 -1.55
CA GLY A 603 -17.07 7.35 -2.41
C GLY A 603 -16.89 7.98 -3.79
N ILE A 604 -17.87 8.79 -4.20
CA ILE A 604 -17.91 9.43 -5.52
C ILE A 604 -16.73 10.42 -5.68
N PRO A 605 -15.78 10.18 -6.62
CA PRO A 605 -14.67 11.08 -6.90
C PRO A 605 -15.16 12.46 -7.35
N ARG A 606 -14.43 13.51 -6.97
CA ARG A 606 -14.79 14.91 -7.26
C ARG A 606 -13.79 15.61 -8.17
#